data_AF-A0A7K7ZYV5-F1
#
_entry.id   AF-A0A7K7ZYV5-F1
#
_cell.length_a   1.000
_cell.length_b   1.000
_cell.length_c   1.000
_cell.angle_alpha   90.00
_cell.angle_beta   90.00
_cell.angle_gamma   90.00
#
_symmetry.space_group_name_H-M   'P 1'
#
loop_
_entity.id
_entity.type
_entity.pdbx_description
1 polymer ?
#
loop_
_entity_poly.entity_id
_entity_poly.type
_entity_poly.pdbx_seq_one_letter_code
_entity_poly.pdbx_strand_id
1 'polypeptide(L)'
;FEAVAQDSLMAAVKPALQHLVKVLAESNPGRYSFLWHWFDEIYVLLDLLLQQHYLARCSASFSENFYSLKRIPMGDGRQQPLATAGLPKRQHWKSLLLLVLVPYLKGKLEKLVSSLREEDEYSIHPPSSSWKRFYRAFLAAYPYVNMTWEGWFLIQQLGYILGKAEHHSPMLKLAGVRLVRLTAEDILALEKKWAETTPTQTHSITSRVQSALRKALGGIAFSLSTGLSVSVFFLQFLDWWYSSENQETIKALTALPTPPPPVHLEHEPSSALLPSLKTVCPLCRKVRVNATALATSGFVFCYRCAYSHVKAHQRCPVTGYATELQHLVKLYSPES
;
A
#
# COMPACT_ATOMS: atom_id res chain seq x y z
N PHE A 1 22.63 -11.12 2.30
CA PHE A 1 22.33 -9.72 1.96
C PHE A 1 21.76 -9.60 0.56
N GLU A 2 22.54 -9.85 -0.51
CA GLU A 2 22.09 -9.76 -1.92
C GLU A 2 20.76 -10.49 -2.19
N ALA A 3 20.64 -11.73 -1.70
CA ALA A 3 19.43 -12.55 -1.86
C ALA A 3 18.17 -11.95 -1.21
N VAL A 4 18.30 -11.14 -0.16
CA VAL A 4 17.16 -10.45 0.47
C VAL A 4 16.89 -9.12 -0.23
N ALA A 5 17.95 -8.40 -0.62
CA ALA A 5 17.84 -7.12 -1.31
C ALA A 5 17.08 -7.23 -2.65
N GLN A 6 17.29 -8.32 -3.40
CA GLN A 6 16.56 -8.58 -4.63
C GLN A 6 15.05 -8.76 -4.45
N ASP A 7 14.62 -9.35 -3.33
CA ASP A 7 13.20 -9.61 -3.04
C ASP A 7 12.52 -8.28 -2.67
N SER A 8 13.20 -7.45 -1.87
CA SER A 8 12.77 -6.10 -1.54
C SER A 8 12.63 -5.20 -2.77
N LEU A 9 13.54 -5.30 -3.74
CA LEU A 9 13.46 -4.53 -4.99
C LEU A 9 12.19 -4.87 -5.76
N MET A 10 11.89 -6.16 -5.92
CA MET A 10 10.69 -6.58 -6.66
C MET A 10 9.40 -6.15 -5.95
N ALA A 11 9.38 -6.22 -4.61
CA ALA A 11 8.25 -5.76 -3.81
C ALA A 11 7.99 -4.25 -3.95
N ALA A 12 9.04 -3.43 -4.13
CA ALA A 12 8.93 -1.98 -4.24
C ALA A 12 8.53 -1.49 -5.65
N VAL A 13 8.85 -2.24 -6.71
CA VAL A 13 8.58 -1.83 -8.11
C VAL A 13 7.08 -1.71 -8.40
N LYS A 14 6.27 -2.67 -7.92
CA LYS A 14 4.82 -2.67 -8.15
C LYS A 14 4.11 -1.41 -7.60
N PRO A 15 4.23 -1.07 -6.30
CA PRO A 15 3.58 0.14 -5.77
C PRO A 15 4.11 1.41 -6.42
N ALA A 16 5.41 1.50 -6.71
CA ALA A 16 5.97 2.67 -7.40
C ALA A 16 5.33 2.91 -8.78
N LEU A 17 5.20 1.85 -9.59
CA LEU A 17 4.51 1.92 -10.88
C LEU A 17 3.03 2.24 -10.72
N GLN A 18 2.38 1.69 -9.68
CA GLN A 18 0.98 1.98 -9.38
C GLN A 18 0.78 3.47 -9.05
N HIS A 19 1.65 4.06 -8.24
CA HIS A 19 1.63 5.49 -7.93
C HIS A 19 1.84 6.34 -9.18
N LEU A 20 2.77 5.98 -10.04
CA LEU A 20 3.01 6.69 -11.29
C LEU A 20 1.77 6.65 -12.21
N VAL A 21 1.15 5.47 -12.37
CA VAL A 21 -0.07 5.32 -13.17
C VAL A 21 -1.24 6.08 -12.54
N LYS A 22 -1.32 6.13 -11.20
CA LYS A 22 -2.32 6.94 -10.48
C LYS A 22 -2.18 8.43 -10.82
N VAL A 23 -0.97 8.97 -10.70
CA VAL A 23 -0.68 10.38 -11.01
C VAL A 23 -0.98 10.68 -12.49
N LEU A 24 -0.63 9.77 -13.40
CA LEU A 24 -0.98 9.92 -14.82
C LEU A 24 -2.49 9.92 -15.05
N ALA A 25 -3.23 9.02 -14.38
CA ALA A 25 -4.69 8.95 -14.46
C ALA A 25 -5.37 10.21 -13.91
N GLU A 26 -4.88 10.77 -12.81
CA GLU A 26 -5.35 12.03 -12.24
C GLU A 26 -5.04 13.23 -13.16
N SER A 27 -3.89 13.23 -13.84
CA SER A 27 -3.50 14.31 -14.75
C SER A 27 -4.35 14.38 -16.02
N ASN A 28 -4.78 13.23 -16.56
CA ASN A 28 -5.49 13.14 -17.84
C ASN A 28 -6.46 11.93 -17.81
N PRO A 29 -7.64 12.07 -17.17
CA PRO A 29 -8.56 10.96 -16.96
C PRO A 29 -9.07 10.35 -18.28
N GLY A 30 -9.23 11.17 -19.33
CA GLY A 30 -9.75 10.70 -20.63
C GLY A 30 -8.87 9.68 -21.36
N ARG A 31 -7.53 9.73 -21.20
CA ARG A 31 -6.60 8.81 -21.88
C ARG A 31 -6.11 7.68 -20.98
N TYR A 32 -5.85 7.96 -19.70
CA TYR A 32 -5.12 7.03 -18.83
C TYR A 32 -6.02 6.30 -17.82
N SER A 33 -7.33 6.56 -17.80
CA SER A 33 -8.26 5.81 -16.95
C SER A 33 -8.24 4.29 -17.21
N PHE A 34 -8.07 3.87 -18.48
CA PHE A 34 -7.95 2.45 -18.82
C PHE A 34 -6.74 1.77 -18.16
N LEU A 35 -5.58 2.46 -18.12
CA LEU A 35 -4.37 1.94 -17.50
C LEU A 35 -4.55 1.73 -15.99
N TRP A 36 -5.32 2.59 -15.33
CA TRP A 36 -5.61 2.45 -13.90
C TRP A 36 -6.51 1.25 -13.61
N HIS A 37 -7.59 1.07 -14.38
CA HIS A 37 -8.53 -0.06 -14.18
C HIS A 37 -7.89 -1.42 -14.46
N TRP A 38 -7.05 -1.51 -15.50
CA TRP A 38 -6.37 -2.75 -15.91
C TRP A 38 -4.94 -2.86 -15.39
N PHE A 39 -4.55 -2.04 -14.40
CA PHE A 39 -3.17 -1.93 -13.93
C PHE A 39 -2.56 -3.28 -13.53
N ASP A 40 -3.28 -4.10 -12.75
CA ASP A 40 -2.76 -5.39 -12.29
C ASP A 40 -2.46 -6.33 -13.47
N GLU A 41 -3.35 -6.39 -14.46
CA GLU A 41 -3.19 -7.29 -15.62
C GLU A 41 -2.08 -6.80 -16.55
N ILE A 42 -1.98 -5.49 -16.76
CA ILE A 42 -0.90 -4.87 -17.53
C ILE A 42 0.44 -5.09 -16.82
N TYR A 43 0.49 -4.91 -15.50
CA TYR A 43 1.70 -5.12 -14.71
C TYR A 43 2.18 -6.57 -14.79
N VAL A 44 1.29 -7.55 -14.65
CA VAL A 44 1.65 -8.98 -14.79
C VAL A 44 2.15 -9.30 -16.19
N LEU A 45 1.53 -8.74 -17.23
CA LEU A 45 2.01 -8.93 -18.60
C LEU A 45 3.42 -8.35 -18.78
N LEU A 46 3.66 -7.14 -18.27
CA LEU A 46 4.97 -6.48 -18.34
C LEU A 46 6.02 -7.24 -17.54
N ASP A 47 5.71 -7.67 -16.32
CA ASP A 47 6.62 -8.47 -15.49
C ASP A 47 6.89 -9.82 -16.16
N LEU A 48 5.90 -10.50 -16.71
CA LEU A 48 6.08 -11.74 -17.47
C LEU A 48 7.08 -11.57 -18.63
N LEU A 49 6.90 -10.52 -19.44
CA LEU A 49 7.80 -10.22 -20.56
C LEU A 49 9.21 -9.89 -20.08
N LEU A 50 9.32 -9.10 -19.01
CA LEU A 50 10.59 -8.73 -18.39
C LEU A 50 11.32 -9.97 -17.86
N GLN A 51 10.67 -10.78 -17.04
CA GLN A 51 11.26 -12.01 -16.48
C GLN A 51 11.61 -13.02 -17.58
N GLN A 52 10.76 -13.18 -18.59
CA GLN A 52 11.04 -14.05 -19.73
C GLN A 52 12.30 -13.60 -20.48
N HIS A 53 12.46 -12.30 -20.71
CA HIS A 53 13.64 -11.74 -21.36
C HIS A 53 14.93 -12.01 -20.57
N TYR A 54 14.92 -11.71 -19.27
CA TYR A 54 16.09 -11.87 -18.41
C TYR A 54 16.44 -13.35 -18.16
N LEU A 55 15.45 -14.21 -17.93
CA LEU A 55 15.69 -15.65 -17.74
C LEU A 55 16.25 -16.29 -19.01
N ALA A 56 15.76 -15.90 -20.19
CA ALA A 56 16.23 -16.45 -21.46
C ALA A 56 17.65 -15.96 -21.84
N ARG A 57 18.03 -14.73 -21.45
CA ARG A 57 19.33 -14.15 -21.83
C ARG A 57 20.43 -14.37 -20.79
N CYS A 58 20.11 -14.23 -19.51
CA CYS A 58 21.06 -14.18 -18.39
C CYS A 58 20.90 -15.33 -17.38
N SER A 59 19.94 -16.24 -17.58
CA SER A 59 19.61 -17.30 -16.61
C SER A 59 19.31 -16.76 -15.20
N ALA A 60 18.77 -15.55 -15.12
CA ALA A 60 18.49 -14.82 -13.89
C ALA A 60 17.20 -14.03 -14.05
N SER A 61 16.49 -13.76 -12.96
CA SER A 61 15.40 -12.79 -12.92
C SER A 61 15.94 -11.36 -13.11
N PHE A 62 15.06 -10.39 -13.36
CA PHE A 62 15.47 -8.98 -13.45
C PHE A 62 16.21 -8.50 -12.20
N SER A 63 15.64 -8.75 -11.01
CA SER A 63 16.24 -8.35 -9.74
C SER A 63 17.50 -9.15 -9.41
N GLU A 64 17.54 -10.44 -9.75
CA GLU A 64 18.74 -11.28 -9.60
C GLU A 64 19.91 -10.71 -10.41
N ASN A 65 19.66 -10.38 -11.69
CA ASN A 65 20.68 -9.81 -12.55
C ASN A 65 21.17 -8.44 -12.04
N PHE A 66 20.27 -7.62 -11.47
CA PHE A 66 20.65 -6.33 -10.86
C PHE A 66 21.62 -6.50 -9.68
N TYR A 67 21.45 -7.56 -8.89
CA TYR A 67 22.34 -7.91 -7.78
C TYR A 67 23.45 -8.92 -8.16
N SER A 68 23.73 -9.10 -9.45
CA SER A 68 24.77 -10.01 -9.96
C SER A 68 24.62 -11.46 -9.48
N LEU A 69 23.37 -11.96 -9.46
CA LEU A 69 23.01 -13.35 -9.14
C LEU A 69 22.55 -14.08 -10.41
N LYS A 70 22.81 -15.39 -10.46
CA LYS A 70 22.33 -16.32 -11.51
C LYS A 70 21.67 -17.57 -10.91
N ARG A 71 20.71 -18.14 -11.63
CA ARG A 71 20.06 -19.42 -11.27
C ARG A 71 20.79 -20.59 -11.92
N ILE A 72 21.06 -21.62 -11.13
CA ILE A 72 21.68 -22.86 -11.61
C ILE A 72 20.74 -24.04 -11.30
N PRO A 73 20.53 -24.98 -12.25
CA PRO A 73 19.83 -26.24 -11.97
C PRO A 73 20.47 -26.96 -10.79
N MET A 74 19.65 -27.55 -9.93
CA MET A 74 20.14 -28.53 -8.97
C MET A 74 20.61 -29.79 -9.74
N GLY A 75 21.91 -30.07 -9.71
CA GLY A 75 22.53 -31.20 -10.42
C GLY A 75 23.97 -31.43 -9.98
N ASP A 76 24.42 -32.69 -10.02
CA ASP A 76 25.65 -33.22 -9.42
C ASP A 76 26.96 -32.81 -10.15
N GLY A 77 26.88 -31.81 -11.01
CA GLY A 77 28.01 -31.34 -11.81
C GLY A 77 28.89 -30.37 -11.00
N ARG A 78 30.13 -30.77 -10.72
CA ARG A 78 31.19 -29.89 -10.15
C ARG A 78 31.45 -28.62 -10.97
N GLN A 79 30.99 -28.56 -12.23
CA GLN A 79 31.17 -27.42 -13.13
C GLN A 79 29.92 -26.55 -13.15
N GLN A 80 30.09 -25.27 -12.83
CA GLN A 80 29.02 -24.29 -12.87
C GLN A 80 28.74 -23.92 -14.33
N PRO A 81 27.51 -24.12 -14.85
CA PRO A 81 27.18 -23.68 -16.20
C PRO A 81 27.34 -22.15 -16.31
N LEU A 82 27.88 -21.73 -17.45
CA LEU A 82 27.99 -20.31 -17.82
C LEU A 82 26.60 -19.68 -17.84
N ALA A 83 26.48 -18.42 -17.42
CA ALA A 83 25.20 -17.68 -17.42
C ALA A 83 24.51 -17.67 -18.80
N THR A 84 25.30 -17.75 -19.87
CA THR A 84 24.85 -17.80 -21.26
C THR A 84 24.19 -19.12 -21.67
N ALA A 85 24.47 -20.22 -20.96
CA ALA A 85 24.00 -21.57 -21.31
C ALA A 85 22.47 -21.74 -21.15
N GLY A 86 21.82 -20.87 -20.38
CA GLY A 86 20.38 -20.92 -20.16
C GLY A 86 19.96 -21.99 -19.14
N LEU A 87 18.76 -21.83 -18.57
CA LEU A 87 18.13 -22.87 -17.75
C LEU A 87 17.46 -23.93 -18.63
N PRO A 88 17.40 -25.20 -18.17
CA PRO A 88 16.63 -26.22 -18.86
C PRO A 88 15.14 -25.85 -18.90
N LYS A 89 14.46 -26.14 -20.02
CA LYS A 89 13.08 -25.69 -20.31
C LYS A 89 12.10 -25.90 -19.15
N ARG A 90 12.18 -27.04 -18.45
CA ARG A 90 11.30 -27.35 -17.30
C ARG A 90 11.52 -26.39 -16.13
N GLN A 91 12.77 -26.11 -15.77
CA GLN A 91 13.09 -25.20 -14.66
C GLN A 91 12.92 -23.74 -15.04
N HIS A 92 13.16 -23.39 -16.32
CA HIS A 92 12.85 -22.08 -16.88
C HIS A 92 11.37 -21.74 -16.70
N TRP A 93 10.47 -22.60 -17.17
CA TRP A 93 9.02 -22.40 -17.03
C TRP A 93 8.54 -22.42 -15.58
N LYS A 94 9.06 -23.33 -14.74
CA LYS A 94 8.75 -23.33 -13.30
C LYS A 94 9.19 -22.04 -12.62
N SER A 95 10.39 -21.56 -12.94
CA SER A 95 10.95 -20.31 -12.42
C SER A 95 10.10 -19.11 -12.82
N LEU A 96 9.75 -19.02 -14.10
CA LEU A 96 8.90 -17.96 -14.64
C LEU A 96 7.52 -17.96 -13.98
N LEU A 97 6.89 -19.13 -13.91
CA LEU A 97 5.57 -19.26 -13.31
C LEU A 97 5.58 -18.92 -11.82
N LEU A 98 6.57 -19.40 -11.06
CA LEU A 98 6.66 -19.09 -9.63
C LEU A 98 6.98 -17.62 -9.35
N LEU A 99 7.79 -16.97 -10.20
CA LEU A 99 8.13 -15.55 -10.07
C LEU A 99 6.91 -14.64 -10.32
N VAL A 100 6.08 -14.96 -11.31
CA VAL A 100 5.00 -14.06 -11.75
C VAL A 100 3.65 -14.44 -11.15
N LEU A 101 3.30 -15.74 -11.17
CA LEU A 101 1.97 -16.20 -10.78
C LEU A 101 1.76 -16.12 -9.27
N VAL A 102 2.75 -16.50 -8.47
CA VAL A 102 2.63 -16.50 -7.00
C VAL A 102 2.36 -15.09 -6.45
N PRO A 103 3.16 -14.04 -6.76
CA PRO A 103 2.86 -12.70 -6.25
C PRO A 103 1.56 -12.13 -6.80
N TYR A 104 1.17 -12.46 -8.04
CA TYR A 104 -0.12 -12.06 -8.58
C TYR A 104 -1.28 -12.68 -7.81
N LEU A 105 -1.25 -14.00 -7.59
CA LEU A 105 -2.28 -14.72 -6.84
C LEU A 105 -2.35 -14.25 -5.38
N LYS A 106 -1.19 -14.07 -4.72
CA LYS A 106 -1.13 -13.53 -3.35
C LYS A 106 -1.78 -12.15 -3.28
N GLY A 107 -1.42 -11.25 -4.19
CA GLY A 107 -2.00 -9.90 -4.24
C GLY A 107 -3.50 -9.88 -4.56
N LYS A 108 -3.98 -10.74 -5.47
CA LYS A 108 -5.42 -10.92 -5.74
C LYS A 108 -6.16 -11.44 -4.51
N LEU A 109 -5.58 -12.40 -3.80
CA LEU A 109 -6.15 -12.97 -2.59
C LEU A 109 -6.25 -11.92 -1.47
N GLU A 110 -5.18 -11.14 -1.26
CA GLU A 110 -5.17 -10.04 -0.28
C GLU A 110 -6.24 -8.99 -0.58
N LYS A 111 -6.38 -8.56 -1.84
CA LYS A 111 -7.45 -7.63 -2.26
C LYS A 111 -8.85 -8.21 -2.07
N LEU A 112 -9.01 -9.51 -2.34
CA LEU A 112 -10.28 -10.19 -2.13
C LEU A 112 -10.62 -10.28 -0.64
N VAL A 113 -9.63 -10.59 0.20
CA VAL A 113 -9.80 -10.64 1.66
C VAL A 113 -10.10 -9.25 2.23
N SER A 114 -9.43 -8.20 1.75
CA SER A 114 -9.66 -6.83 2.22
C SER A 114 -11.04 -6.32 1.84
N SER A 115 -11.44 -6.45 0.57
CA SER A 115 -12.76 -6.06 0.09
C SER A 115 -13.87 -6.78 0.85
N LEU A 116 -13.71 -8.09 1.04
CA LEU A 116 -14.67 -8.83 1.81
C LEU A 116 -14.70 -8.40 3.29
N ARG A 117 -13.57 -8.10 3.92
CA ARG A 117 -13.52 -7.64 5.32
C ARG A 117 -14.24 -6.30 5.48
N GLU A 118 -14.06 -5.38 4.54
CA GLU A 118 -14.78 -4.11 4.50
C GLU A 118 -16.30 -4.34 4.39
N GLU A 119 -16.74 -5.26 3.52
CA GLU A 119 -18.17 -5.59 3.39
C GLU A 119 -18.81 -6.12 4.69
N ASP A 120 -18.12 -6.92 5.52
CA ASP A 120 -18.65 -7.41 6.81
C ASP A 120 -18.68 -6.31 7.88
N GLU A 121 -17.77 -5.32 7.81
CA GLU A 121 -17.75 -4.17 8.73
C GLU A 121 -18.85 -3.15 8.44
N TYR A 122 -19.18 -2.92 7.16
CA TYR A 122 -20.23 -1.97 6.76
C TYR A 122 -21.64 -2.58 6.68
N SER A 123 -21.80 -3.91 6.71
CA SER A 123 -23.11 -4.54 6.53
C SER A 123 -23.93 -4.62 7.83
N ILE A 124 -24.77 -3.59 8.02
CA ILE A 124 -25.82 -3.52 9.05
C ILE A 124 -26.93 -4.55 8.69
N HIS A 125 -26.76 -5.81 9.11
CA HIS A 125 -27.73 -6.91 9.07
C HIS A 125 -28.36 -7.33 7.71
N PRO A 126 -27.85 -8.42 7.09
CA PRO A 126 -28.66 -9.21 6.14
C PRO A 126 -28.74 -10.71 6.52
N PRO A 127 -29.78 -11.44 6.07
CA PRO A 127 -30.16 -12.76 6.57
C PRO A 127 -29.10 -13.86 6.35
N SER A 128 -29.15 -14.90 7.18
CA SER A 128 -28.16 -15.96 7.29
C SER A 128 -28.25 -16.99 6.14
N SER A 129 -27.35 -16.88 5.16
CA SER A 129 -27.11 -17.90 4.13
C SER A 129 -25.87 -18.74 4.47
N SER A 130 -25.83 -20.00 4.02
CA SER A 130 -24.69 -20.93 4.19
C SER A 130 -23.39 -20.39 3.59
N TRP A 131 -23.47 -19.63 2.49
CA TRP A 131 -22.34 -18.96 1.86
C TRP A 131 -21.64 -17.96 2.81
N LYS A 132 -22.39 -17.23 3.63
CA LYS A 132 -21.82 -16.29 4.62
C LYS A 132 -21.08 -17.01 5.74
N ARG A 133 -21.53 -18.20 6.15
CA ARG A 133 -20.82 -19.01 7.15
C ARG A 133 -19.47 -19.49 6.61
N PHE A 134 -19.43 -19.94 5.37
CA PHE A 134 -18.18 -20.31 4.69
C PHE A 134 -17.24 -19.10 4.58
N TYR A 135 -17.76 -17.97 4.13
CA TYR A 135 -17.01 -16.73 4.00
C TYR A 135 -16.41 -16.23 5.34
N ARG A 136 -17.19 -16.21 6.42
CA ARG A 136 -16.67 -15.84 7.75
C ARG A 136 -15.63 -16.82 8.27
N ALA A 137 -15.84 -18.11 8.05
CA ALA A 137 -14.85 -19.13 8.38
C ALA A 137 -13.55 -18.94 7.57
N PHE A 138 -13.66 -18.58 6.29
CA PHE A 138 -12.52 -18.26 5.43
C PHE A 138 -11.76 -17.02 5.92
N LEU A 139 -12.43 -15.92 6.28
CA LEU A 139 -11.78 -14.75 6.85
C LEU A 139 -11.10 -15.04 8.19
N ALA A 140 -11.74 -15.84 9.05
CA ALA A 140 -11.15 -16.27 10.30
C ALA A 140 -9.93 -17.19 10.10
N ALA A 141 -9.92 -18.01 9.04
CA ALA A 141 -8.82 -18.90 8.70
C ALA A 141 -7.65 -18.18 8.02
N TYR A 142 -7.90 -17.14 7.23
CA TYR A 142 -6.88 -16.39 6.48
C TYR A 142 -5.64 -15.97 7.30
N PRO A 143 -5.76 -15.35 8.50
CA PRO A 143 -4.57 -14.95 9.26
C PRO A 143 -3.69 -16.14 9.66
N TYR A 144 -4.28 -17.31 9.95
CA TYR A 144 -3.51 -18.52 10.23
C TYR A 144 -2.82 -19.05 8.98
N VAL A 145 -3.51 -19.05 7.83
CA VAL A 145 -2.90 -19.43 6.54
C VAL A 145 -1.73 -18.50 6.21
N ASN A 146 -1.92 -17.20 6.33
CA ASN A 146 -0.85 -16.21 6.10
C ASN A 146 0.31 -16.40 7.09
N MET A 147 0.02 -16.65 8.37
CA MET A 147 1.04 -16.94 9.38
C MET A 147 1.84 -18.20 9.04
N THR A 148 1.18 -19.27 8.58
CA THR A 148 1.88 -20.49 8.15
C THR A 148 2.74 -20.27 6.91
N TRP A 149 2.25 -19.46 5.96
CA TRP A 149 2.99 -19.10 4.76
C TRP A 149 4.26 -18.30 5.09
N GLU A 150 4.13 -17.23 5.85
CA GLU A 150 5.28 -16.41 6.26
C GLU A 150 6.22 -17.18 7.20
N GLY A 151 5.67 -18.02 8.09
CA GLY A 151 6.44 -18.93 8.93
C GLY A 151 7.29 -19.91 8.12
N TRP A 152 6.75 -20.44 7.02
CA TRP A 152 7.50 -21.32 6.11
C TRP A 152 8.68 -20.60 5.44
N PHE A 153 8.49 -19.36 5.00
CA PHE A 153 9.58 -18.52 4.48
C PHE A 153 10.64 -18.26 5.55
N LEU A 154 10.23 -17.89 6.76
CA LEU A 154 11.15 -17.59 7.87
C LEU A 154 11.98 -18.80 8.29
N ILE A 155 11.35 -19.97 8.43
CA ILE A 155 12.04 -21.22 8.79
C ILE A 155 13.11 -21.54 7.74
N GLN A 156 12.80 -21.34 6.47
CA GLN A 156 13.76 -21.61 5.40
C GLN A 156 14.90 -20.58 5.34
N GLN A 157 14.61 -19.29 5.53
CA GLN A 157 15.62 -18.26 5.62
C GLN A 157 16.57 -18.51 6.82
N LEU A 158 16.02 -18.89 7.97
CA LEU A 158 16.82 -19.26 9.14
C LEU A 158 17.67 -20.50 8.86
N GLY A 159 17.11 -21.52 8.21
CA GLY A 159 17.85 -22.70 7.77
C GLY A 159 18.99 -22.36 6.80
N TYR A 160 18.78 -21.39 5.91
CA TYR A 160 19.80 -20.89 4.98
C TYR A 160 20.93 -20.13 5.70
N ILE A 161 20.58 -19.25 6.64
CA ILE A 161 21.56 -18.51 7.46
C ILE A 161 22.39 -19.46 8.33
N LEU A 162 21.77 -20.51 8.88
CA LEU A 162 22.44 -21.55 9.66
C LEU A 162 23.24 -22.54 8.80
N GLY A 163 23.26 -22.38 7.47
CA GLY A 163 23.98 -23.26 6.54
C GLY A 163 23.38 -24.65 6.37
N LYS A 164 22.19 -24.91 6.91
CA LYS A 164 21.49 -26.21 6.80
C LYS A 164 20.69 -26.34 5.51
N ALA A 165 20.31 -25.22 4.89
CA ALA A 165 19.56 -25.19 3.64
C ALA A 165 20.36 -24.49 2.54
N GLU A 166 20.36 -25.06 1.34
CA GLU A 166 21.02 -24.45 0.16
C GLU A 166 20.20 -23.32 -0.49
N HIS A 167 18.93 -23.16 -0.10
CA HIS A 167 17.98 -22.27 -0.74
C HIS A 167 17.44 -21.24 0.26
N HIS A 168 17.51 -19.94 -0.09
CA HIS A 168 17.02 -18.88 0.78
C HIS A 168 15.49 -18.79 0.82
N SER A 169 14.79 -19.13 -0.28
CA SER A 169 13.34 -19.04 -0.39
C SER A 169 12.70 -20.35 -0.87
N PRO A 170 11.46 -20.64 -0.43
CA PRO A 170 10.74 -21.85 -0.80
C PRO A 170 10.40 -21.92 -2.27
N MET A 171 10.18 -20.76 -2.90
CA MET A 171 9.89 -20.68 -4.32
C MET A 171 11.05 -21.20 -5.16
N LEU A 172 12.29 -20.90 -4.77
CA LEU A 172 13.48 -21.43 -5.47
C LEU A 172 13.65 -22.93 -5.27
N LYS A 173 13.36 -23.42 -4.06
CA LYS A 173 13.36 -24.86 -3.76
C LYS A 173 12.33 -25.61 -4.62
N LEU A 174 11.14 -25.05 -4.80
CA LEU A 174 10.09 -25.62 -5.68
C LEU A 174 10.46 -25.54 -7.17
N ALA A 175 11.15 -24.47 -7.58
CA ALA A 175 11.70 -24.33 -8.92
C ALA A 175 12.86 -25.31 -9.20
N GLY A 176 13.50 -25.83 -8.15
CA GLY A 176 14.65 -26.74 -8.25
C GLY A 176 15.93 -26.04 -8.72
N VAL A 177 16.08 -24.77 -8.35
CA VAL A 177 17.20 -23.91 -8.76
C VAL A 177 17.86 -23.29 -7.54
N ARG A 178 19.18 -23.18 -7.58
CA ARG A 178 19.97 -22.47 -6.56
C ARG A 178 20.48 -21.14 -7.11
N LEU A 179 20.58 -20.14 -6.25
CA LEU A 179 21.18 -18.86 -6.59
C LEU A 179 22.67 -18.88 -6.32
N VAL A 180 23.44 -18.39 -7.28
CA VAL A 180 24.89 -18.27 -7.19
C VAL A 180 25.30 -16.90 -7.70
N ARG A 181 26.38 -16.34 -7.14
CA ARG A 181 26.96 -15.10 -7.65
C ARG A 181 27.48 -15.29 -9.09
N LEU A 182 27.37 -14.22 -9.87
CA LEU A 182 27.90 -14.15 -11.22
C LEU A 182 29.44 -14.16 -11.16
N THR A 183 30.08 -15.04 -11.92
CA THR A 183 31.55 -15.16 -11.97
C THR A 183 32.12 -14.23 -13.03
N ALA A 184 33.39 -13.82 -12.94
CA ALA A 184 34.03 -12.96 -13.94
C ALA A 184 33.95 -13.56 -15.37
N GLU A 185 34.06 -14.88 -15.50
CA GLU A 185 33.90 -15.60 -16.77
C GLU A 185 32.48 -15.46 -17.35
N ASP A 186 31.45 -15.43 -16.48
CA ASP A 186 30.06 -15.21 -16.91
C ASP A 186 29.87 -13.79 -17.45
N ILE A 187 30.51 -12.79 -16.83
CA ILE A 187 30.43 -11.39 -17.25
C ILE A 187 31.03 -11.23 -18.66
N LEU A 188 32.22 -11.79 -18.89
CA LEU A 188 32.87 -11.77 -20.19
C LEU A 188 32.04 -12.51 -21.26
N ALA A 189 31.47 -13.67 -20.91
CA ALA A 189 30.60 -14.42 -21.82
C ALA A 189 29.31 -13.64 -22.16
N LEU A 190 28.77 -12.89 -21.21
CA LEU A 190 27.62 -12.03 -21.42
C LEU A 190 27.98 -10.83 -22.30
N GLU A 191 29.06 -10.10 -22.00
CA GLU A 191 29.54 -8.98 -22.82
C GLU A 191 29.75 -9.38 -24.28
N LYS A 192 30.36 -10.55 -24.51
CA LYS A 192 30.55 -11.09 -25.86
C LYS A 192 29.22 -11.33 -26.57
N LYS A 193 28.25 -11.98 -25.91
CA LYS A 193 26.91 -12.24 -26.47
C LYS A 193 26.16 -10.94 -26.79
N TRP A 194 26.28 -9.92 -25.94
CA TRP A 194 25.64 -8.62 -26.19
C TRP A 194 26.32 -7.86 -27.33
N ALA A 195 27.65 -7.94 -27.44
CA ALA A 195 28.39 -7.39 -28.58
C ALA A 195 27.98 -8.04 -29.91
N GLU A 196 27.76 -9.36 -29.93
CA GLU A 196 27.30 -10.11 -31.10
C GLU A 196 25.83 -9.82 -31.46
N THR A 197 24.97 -9.55 -30.48
CA THR A 197 23.54 -9.26 -30.70
C THR A 197 23.29 -7.80 -31.10
N THR A 198 24.28 -6.90 -30.92
CA THR A 198 24.18 -5.52 -31.36
C THR A 198 24.53 -5.48 -32.86
N PRO A 199 23.59 -5.19 -33.78
CA PRO A 199 23.89 -5.20 -35.20
C PRO A 199 24.98 -4.17 -35.48
N THR A 200 26.11 -4.64 -35.99
CA THR A 200 27.23 -3.80 -36.40
C THR A 200 26.80 -3.00 -37.62
N GLN A 201 26.17 -1.85 -37.39
CA GLN A 201 25.90 -0.87 -38.44
C GLN A 201 27.25 -0.31 -38.92
N THR A 202 27.49 -0.58 -40.20
CA THR A 202 28.58 -0.12 -41.06
C THR A 202 29.04 1.33 -40.81
N HIS A 203 30.36 1.49 -40.82
CA HIS A 203 31.13 2.73 -40.72
C HIS A 203 30.58 3.88 -41.61
N SER A 204 30.28 5.03 -41.01
CA SER A 204 30.38 6.34 -41.67
C SER A 204 30.19 7.50 -40.66
N ILE A 205 31.24 8.30 -40.44
CA ILE A 205 31.31 9.69 -39.92
C ILE A 205 30.69 10.00 -38.53
N THR A 206 29.81 9.16 -38.00
CA THR A 206 29.07 9.32 -36.72
C THR A 206 29.89 8.99 -35.47
N SER A 207 31.07 8.38 -35.60
CA SER A 207 31.88 7.89 -34.47
C SER A 207 32.52 8.99 -33.63
N ARG A 208 32.75 10.19 -34.18
CA ARG A 208 33.26 11.34 -33.41
C ARG A 208 32.16 11.95 -32.53
N VAL A 209 30.93 12.06 -33.06
CA VAL A 209 29.75 12.51 -32.29
C VAL A 209 29.38 11.50 -31.22
N GLN A 210 29.46 10.19 -31.52
CA GLN A 210 29.19 9.14 -30.55
C GLN A 210 30.21 9.07 -29.42
N SER A 211 31.49 9.36 -29.66
CA SER A 211 32.50 9.43 -28.59
C SER A 211 32.33 10.65 -27.68
N ALA A 212 31.89 11.79 -28.23
CA ALA A 212 31.58 12.99 -27.46
C ALA A 212 30.29 12.80 -26.66
N LEU A 213 29.28 12.17 -27.28
CA LEU A 213 28.02 11.80 -26.65
C LEU A 213 28.23 10.74 -25.56
N ARG A 214 29.14 9.77 -25.70
CA ARG A 214 29.49 8.80 -24.65
C ARG A 214 30.23 9.42 -23.47
N LYS A 215 31.09 10.43 -23.70
CA LYS A 215 31.73 11.18 -22.61
C LYS A 215 30.73 12.09 -21.89
N ALA A 216 29.80 12.70 -22.63
CA ALA A 216 28.69 13.47 -22.06
C ALA A 216 27.69 12.55 -21.29
N LEU A 217 27.31 11.40 -21.85
CA LEU A 217 26.48 10.40 -21.18
C LEU A 217 27.20 9.76 -19.99
N GLY A 218 28.53 9.62 -19.99
CA GLY A 218 29.29 9.17 -18.83
C GLY A 218 29.26 10.17 -17.68
N GLY A 219 29.36 11.47 -17.98
CA GLY A 219 29.18 12.55 -16.99
C GLY A 219 27.74 12.66 -16.49
N ILE A 220 26.75 12.51 -17.38
CA ILE A 220 25.32 12.49 -17.04
C ILE A 220 24.97 11.21 -16.27
N ALA A 221 25.55 10.06 -16.60
CA ALA A 221 25.31 8.79 -15.90
C ALA A 221 25.94 8.78 -14.50
N PHE A 222 27.10 9.40 -14.31
CA PHE A 222 27.67 9.60 -12.98
C PHE A 222 26.80 10.54 -12.15
N SER A 223 26.35 11.67 -12.74
CA SER A 223 25.45 12.62 -12.09
C SER A 223 24.05 12.04 -11.84
N LEU A 224 23.55 11.17 -12.71
CA LEU A 224 22.29 10.45 -12.57
C LEU A 224 22.40 9.31 -11.55
N SER A 225 23.55 8.62 -11.45
CA SER A 225 23.77 7.60 -10.42
C SER A 225 23.85 8.21 -9.02
N THR A 226 24.51 9.36 -8.88
CA THR A 226 24.55 10.14 -7.64
C THR A 226 23.20 10.80 -7.36
N GLY A 227 22.50 11.28 -8.38
CA GLY A 227 21.15 11.80 -8.27
C GLY A 227 20.14 10.72 -7.88
N LEU A 228 20.26 9.49 -8.41
CA LEU A 228 19.45 8.34 -8.05
C LEU A 228 19.74 7.88 -6.63
N SER A 229 21.00 7.83 -6.20
CA SER A 229 21.34 7.46 -4.83
C SER A 229 20.87 8.50 -3.82
N VAL A 230 21.02 9.81 -4.12
CA VAL A 230 20.45 10.90 -3.31
C VAL A 230 18.92 10.86 -3.31
N SER A 231 18.29 10.59 -4.46
CA SER A 231 16.82 10.49 -4.56
C SER A 231 16.29 9.28 -3.81
N VAL A 232 16.96 8.12 -3.88
CA VAL A 232 16.58 6.93 -3.11
C VAL A 232 16.75 7.17 -1.61
N PHE A 233 17.83 7.83 -1.18
CA PHE A 233 18.00 8.23 0.22
C PHE A 233 16.92 9.21 0.67
N PHE A 234 16.58 10.21 -0.15
CA PHE A 234 15.56 11.20 0.19
C PHE A 234 14.15 10.60 0.20
N LEU A 235 13.84 9.66 -0.71
CA LEU A 235 12.59 8.91 -0.69
C LEU A 235 12.51 7.97 0.52
N GLN A 236 13.60 7.30 0.90
CA GLN A 236 13.65 6.53 2.16
C GLN A 236 13.47 7.44 3.39
N PHE A 237 14.05 8.63 3.37
CA PHE A 237 13.84 9.63 4.42
C PHE A 237 12.39 10.11 4.47
N LEU A 238 11.74 10.36 3.32
CA LEU A 238 10.33 10.74 3.27
C LEU A 238 9.41 9.59 3.69
N ASP A 239 9.70 8.35 3.31
CA ASP A 239 8.98 7.17 3.79
C ASP A 239 9.12 7.02 5.30
N TRP A 240 10.32 7.27 5.85
CA TRP A 240 10.53 7.31 7.29
C TRP A 240 9.76 8.47 7.96
N TRP A 241 9.78 9.67 7.36
CA TRP A 241 9.14 10.89 7.86
C TRP A 241 7.61 10.81 7.85
N TYR A 242 7.04 10.18 6.82
CA TYR A 242 5.60 9.98 6.66
C TYR A 242 5.12 8.60 7.10
N SER A 243 6.01 7.73 7.62
CA SER A 243 5.61 6.46 8.22
C SER A 243 4.62 6.73 9.35
N SER A 244 3.54 5.94 9.38
CA SER A 244 2.43 6.14 10.32
C SER A 244 2.87 6.13 11.79
N GLU A 245 3.96 5.44 12.11
CA GLU A 245 4.55 5.36 13.46
C GLU A 245 5.26 6.66 13.86
N ASN A 246 5.99 7.30 12.93
CA ASN A 246 6.67 8.58 13.19
C ASN A 246 5.78 9.80 12.97
N GLN A 247 4.65 9.63 12.30
CA GLN A 247 3.69 10.72 12.14
C GLN A 247 3.14 11.16 13.50
N GLU A 248 2.99 10.24 14.47
CA GLU A 248 2.57 10.57 15.84
C GLU A 248 3.66 11.31 16.61
N THR A 249 4.93 10.94 16.43
CA THR A 249 6.08 11.60 17.09
C THR A 249 6.32 13.01 16.52
N ILE A 250 6.22 13.19 15.21
CA ILE A 250 6.32 14.51 14.56
C ILE A 250 5.12 15.38 14.92
N LYS A 251 3.90 14.82 14.96
CA LYS A 251 2.72 15.53 15.48
C LYS A 251 2.91 15.91 16.94
N ALA A 252 3.56 15.11 17.77
CA ALA A 252 3.87 15.46 19.15
C ALA A 252 4.93 16.58 19.26
N LEU A 253 5.94 16.58 18.38
CA LEU A 253 6.99 17.61 18.35
C LEU A 253 6.55 18.95 17.74
N THR A 254 5.56 18.91 16.84
CA THR A 254 4.98 20.10 16.19
C THR A 254 3.63 20.51 16.75
N ALA A 255 3.07 19.73 17.68
CA ALA A 255 1.85 20.08 18.39
C ALA A 255 2.14 21.33 19.23
N LEU A 256 1.33 22.35 18.98
CA LEU A 256 1.17 23.44 19.92
C LEU A 256 0.80 22.86 21.30
N PRO A 257 1.22 23.49 22.40
CA PRO A 257 0.78 23.06 23.73
C PRO A 257 -0.74 22.92 23.70
N THR A 258 -1.24 21.75 24.11
CA THR A 258 -2.67 21.48 24.16
C THR A 258 -3.34 22.64 24.86
N PRO A 259 -4.25 23.38 24.20
CA PRO A 259 -4.92 24.49 24.85
C PRO A 259 -5.52 23.95 26.16
N PRO A 260 -5.44 24.71 27.26
CA PRO A 260 -6.02 24.25 28.52
C PRO A 260 -7.44 23.77 28.23
N PRO A 261 -7.82 22.58 28.74
CA PRO A 261 -9.13 22.00 28.46
C PRO A 261 -10.15 23.12 28.66
N PRO A 262 -11.02 23.37 27.65
CA PRO A 262 -11.96 24.49 27.73
C PRO A 262 -12.64 24.36 29.08
N VAL A 263 -12.40 25.35 29.93
CA VAL A 263 -12.95 25.37 31.28
C VAL A 263 -14.43 25.18 31.03
N HIS A 264 -14.97 24.02 31.40
CA HIS A 264 -16.42 23.86 31.39
C HIS A 264 -16.87 25.07 32.18
N LEU A 265 -17.58 25.98 31.52
CA LEU A 265 -18.29 27.04 32.20
C LEU A 265 -19.23 26.26 33.11
N GLU A 266 -18.77 25.95 34.33
CA GLU A 266 -19.60 25.67 35.46
C GLU A 266 -20.46 26.92 35.56
N HIS A 267 -21.59 26.86 34.86
CA HIS A 267 -22.68 27.74 35.13
C HIS A 267 -23.01 27.46 36.58
N GLU A 268 -22.56 28.37 37.44
CA GLU A 268 -23.23 28.76 38.66
C GLU A 268 -24.70 28.28 38.60
N PRO A 269 -25.13 27.36 39.48
CA PRO A 269 -26.46 26.74 39.46
C PRO A 269 -27.59 27.71 39.86
N SER A 270 -27.39 29.00 39.57
CA SER A 270 -28.19 30.13 40.05
C SER A 270 -28.51 31.10 38.90
N SER A 271 -28.66 30.61 37.66
CA SER A 271 -29.37 31.40 36.65
C SER A 271 -30.87 31.23 36.93
N ALA A 272 -31.50 32.26 37.52
CA ALA A 272 -32.88 32.30 38.01
C ALA A 272 -34.00 31.98 36.97
N LEU A 273 -33.63 31.54 35.76
CA LEU A 273 -34.49 31.25 34.62
C LEU A 273 -34.63 29.75 34.31
N LEU A 274 -33.83 28.87 34.92
CA LEU A 274 -33.84 27.44 34.63
C LEU A 274 -34.66 26.64 35.65
N PRO A 275 -35.61 25.77 35.21
CA PRO A 275 -36.33 24.88 36.11
C PRO A 275 -35.36 23.88 36.78
N SER A 276 -35.53 23.62 38.08
CA SER A 276 -34.73 22.63 38.84
C SER A 276 -34.92 21.19 38.34
N LEU A 277 -36.05 20.89 37.71
CA LEU A 277 -36.38 19.57 37.17
C LEU A 277 -36.01 19.48 35.68
N LYS A 278 -35.12 18.54 35.34
CA LYS A 278 -34.63 18.30 33.97
C LYS A 278 -35.72 17.96 32.97
N THR A 279 -36.93 17.56 33.40
CA THR A 279 -38.07 17.16 32.55
C THR A 279 -38.95 18.31 32.11
N VAL A 280 -38.77 19.50 32.68
CA VAL A 280 -39.60 20.69 32.45
C VAL A 280 -39.01 21.58 31.35
N CYS A 281 -39.87 22.16 30.52
CA CYS A 281 -39.47 23.09 29.48
C CYS A 281 -39.13 24.47 30.09
N PRO A 282 -37.95 25.05 29.83
CA PRO A 282 -37.59 26.38 30.37
C PRO A 282 -38.47 27.53 29.85
N LEU A 283 -39.12 27.37 28.68
CA LEU A 283 -39.97 28.40 28.09
C LEU A 283 -41.41 28.40 28.64
N CYS A 284 -42.06 27.24 28.70
CA CYS A 284 -43.46 27.15 29.11
C CYS A 284 -43.65 26.63 30.54
N ARG A 285 -42.58 26.21 31.21
CA ARG A 285 -42.56 25.65 32.58
C ARG A 285 -43.50 24.46 32.81
N LYS A 286 -43.91 23.78 31.73
CA LYS A 286 -44.67 22.53 31.74
C LYS A 286 -43.76 21.35 31.40
N VAL A 287 -44.22 20.12 31.68
CA VAL A 287 -43.55 18.90 31.24
C VAL A 287 -43.35 18.94 29.72
N ARG A 288 -42.14 18.57 29.26
CA ARG A 288 -41.78 18.67 27.85
C ARG A 288 -42.61 17.71 27.00
N VAL A 289 -43.29 18.25 26.00
CA VAL A 289 -43.99 17.49 24.95
C VAL A 289 -43.22 17.64 23.65
N ASN A 290 -42.91 16.53 22.99
CA ASN A 290 -42.03 16.47 21.82
C ASN A 290 -40.71 17.20 22.08
N ALA A 291 -39.88 16.59 22.94
CA ALA A 291 -38.61 17.15 23.36
C ALA A 291 -37.73 17.47 22.14
N THR A 292 -37.24 18.70 22.06
CA THR A 292 -36.42 19.18 20.95
C THR A 292 -35.20 19.89 21.52
N ALA A 293 -34.02 19.41 21.16
CA ALA A 293 -32.74 20.02 21.50
C ALA A 293 -32.37 21.10 20.49
N LEU A 294 -31.78 22.19 20.98
CA LEU A 294 -31.06 23.14 20.14
C LEU A 294 -29.60 22.69 20.01
N ALA A 295 -29.18 22.34 18.79
CA ALA A 295 -27.80 21.89 18.54
C ALA A 295 -26.73 22.96 18.88
N THR A 296 -27.11 24.23 18.85
CA THR A 296 -26.23 25.37 19.14
C THR A 296 -25.94 25.55 20.63
N SER A 297 -26.87 25.19 21.51
CA SER A 297 -26.77 25.48 22.96
C SER A 297 -26.90 24.24 23.85
N GLY A 298 -27.34 23.11 23.31
CA GLY A 298 -27.57 21.86 24.04
C GLY A 298 -28.81 21.86 24.94
N PHE A 299 -29.56 22.97 25.03
CA PHE A 299 -30.78 23.03 25.84
C PHE A 299 -31.97 22.38 25.12
N VAL A 300 -32.86 21.76 25.90
CA VAL A 300 -33.99 20.98 25.39
C VAL A 300 -35.32 21.61 25.84
N PHE A 301 -36.20 21.84 24.87
CA PHE A 301 -37.50 22.50 25.02
C PHE A 301 -38.63 21.63 24.44
N CYS A 302 -39.88 22.08 24.56
CA CYS A 302 -40.95 21.58 23.70
C CYS A 302 -40.74 22.07 22.27
N TYR A 303 -41.00 21.21 21.26
CA TYR A 303 -40.88 21.58 19.85
C TYR A 303 -41.62 22.88 19.51
N ARG A 304 -42.89 23.02 19.93
CA ARG A 304 -43.70 24.21 19.64
C ARG A 304 -43.10 25.50 20.25
N CYS A 305 -42.55 25.40 21.45
CA CYS A 305 -41.96 26.54 22.16
C CYS A 305 -40.67 27.00 21.50
N ALA A 306 -39.75 26.06 21.21
CA ALA A 306 -38.49 26.39 20.55
C ALA A 306 -38.70 26.88 19.11
N TYR A 307 -39.57 26.21 18.34
CA TYR A 307 -39.87 26.61 16.97
C TYR A 307 -40.43 28.03 16.90
N SER A 308 -41.40 28.38 17.76
CA SER A 308 -41.98 29.73 17.79
C SER A 308 -40.95 30.80 18.18
N HIS A 309 -40.09 30.51 19.16
CA HIS A 309 -39.08 31.47 19.62
C HIS A 309 -37.97 31.69 18.59
N VAL A 310 -37.44 30.60 18.02
CA VAL A 310 -36.37 30.65 17.01
C VAL A 310 -36.86 31.30 15.71
N LYS A 311 -38.09 31.02 15.29
CA LYS A 311 -38.69 31.67 14.11
C LYS A 311 -38.82 33.19 14.28
N ALA A 312 -39.10 33.67 15.48
CA ALA A 312 -39.29 35.09 15.76
C ALA A 312 -37.98 35.84 16.05
N HIS A 313 -37.02 35.22 16.75
CA HIS A 313 -35.85 35.92 17.28
C HIS A 313 -34.49 35.37 16.79
N GLN A 314 -34.47 34.27 16.02
CA GLN A 314 -33.26 33.61 15.49
C GLN A 314 -32.14 33.40 16.53
N ARG A 315 -32.54 33.13 17.78
CA ARG A 315 -31.61 32.95 18.90
C ARG A 315 -32.13 31.94 19.92
N CYS A 316 -31.21 31.34 20.65
CA CYS A 316 -31.50 30.47 21.77
C CYS A 316 -32.16 31.28 22.90
N PRO A 317 -33.29 30.81 23.47
CA PRO A 317 -34.00 31.52 24.53
C PRO A 317 -33.25 31.57 25.88
N VAL A 318 -32.28 30.67 26.10
CA VAL A 318 -31.54 30.58 27.37
C VAL A 318 -30.15 31.20 27.24
N THR A 319 -29.39 30.83 26.21
CA THR A 319 -27.99 31.28 26.04
C THR A 319 -27.84 32.49 25.13
N GLY A 320 -28.90 32.89 24.39
CA GLY A 320 -28.82 33.97 23.40
C GLY A 320 -28.04 33.63 22.13
N TYR A 321 -27.48 32.43 22.00
CA TYR A 321 -26.71 32.02 20.82
C TYR A 321 -27.53 32.09 19.53
N ALA A 322 -26.92 32.60 18.46
CA ALA A 322 -27.52 32.65 17.13
C ALA A 322 -27.97 31.24 16.71
N THR A 323 -29.25 31.10 16.37
CA THR A 323 -29.89 29.81 16.16
C THR A 323 -30.95 29.92 15.08
N GLU A 324 -30.82 29.11 14.04
CA GLU A 324 -31.82 28.96 12.97
C GLU A 324 -32.66 27.68 13.12
N LEU A 325 -33.73 27.55 12.34
CA LEU A 325 -34.68 26.43 12.42
C LEU A 325 -34.03 25.06 12.12
N GLN A 326 -32.96 25.01 11.33
CA GLN A 326 -32.21 23.78 11.02
C GLN A 326 -31.52 23.17 12.24
N HIS A 327 -31.27 23.99 13.28
CA HIS A 327 -30.60 23.54 14.51
C HIS A 327 -31.57 22.91 15.52
N LEU A 328 -32.86 22.77 15.18
CA LEU A 328 -33.87 22.09 15.99
C LEU A 328 -33.80 20.57 15.75
N VAL A 329 -33.27 19.84 16.72
CA VAL A 329 -33.18 18.37 16.67
C VAL A 329 -34.26 17.77 17.57
N LYS A 330 -35.25 17.08 16.98
CA LYS A 330 -36.27 16.36 17.76
C LYS A 330 -35.64 15.13 18.41
N LEU A 331 -35.91 14.96 19.70
CA LEU A 331 -35.48 13.80 20.47
C LEU A 331 -36.65 12.82 20.59
N TYR A 332 -36.39 11.55 20.29
CA TYR A 332 -37.32 10.46 20.50
C TYR A 332 -36.86 9.68 21.73
N SER A 333 -37.71 9.62 22.77
CA SER A 333 -37.44 8.78 23.94
C SER A 333 -37.93 7.35 23.62
N PRO A 334 -37.17 6.30 23.97
CA PRO A 334 -37.55 4.91 23.69
C PRO A 334 -38.75 4.40 24.51
N GLU A 335 -39.30 5.21 25.42
CA GLU A 335 -40.43 4.86 26.29
C GLU A 335 -41.61 5.82 26.10
N SER A 336 -42.23 5.79 24.91
CA SER A 336 -43.56 6.37 24.69
C SER A 336 -44.50 5.34 24.13
#